data_AF-A0A930W3U0-F1
#
_entry.id   AF-A0A930W3U0-F1
#
_cell.length_a   1.000
_cell.length_b   1.000
_cell.length_c   1.000
_cell.angle_alpha   90.00
_cell.angle_beta   90.00
_cell.angle_gamma   90.00
#
_symmetry.space_group_name_H-M   'P 1'
#
loop_
_entity.id
_entity.type
_entity.pdbx_description
1 polymer ?
#
loop_
_entity_poly.entity_id
_entity_poly.type
_entity_poly.pdbx_seq_one_letter_code
_entity_poly.pdbx_strand_id
1 'polypeptide(L)'
;DQLKLGSDLTIVPERDNPYDPEALALYSNDNKLGFVPRESNSLWSTLLFYGHQNIVTCKITQLSDHHGHLLVKAGLYVIDAR
;
A
#
# COMPACT_ATOMS: atom_id res chain seq x y z
N ASP A 1 -4.31 -17.45 0.61
CA ASP A 1 -4.82 -16.93 -0.66
C ASP A 1 -3.69 -16.44 -1.56
N GLN A 2 -3.75 -16.76 -2.85
CA GLN A 2 -2.76 -16.28 -3.83
C GLN A 2 -3.06 -14.83 -4.22
N LEU A 3 -2.02 -13.99 -4.27
CA LEU A 3 -2.10 -12.64 -4.81
C LEU A 3 -2.58 -12.68 -6.26
N LYS A 4 -3.53 -11.81 -6.62
CA LYS A 4 -4.06 -11.71 -7.97
C LYS A 4 -3.96 -10.28 -8.50
N LEU A 5 -3.86 -10.17 -9.82
CA LEU A 5 -3.92 -8.88 -10.49
C LEU A 5 -5.25 -8.17 -10.14
N GLY A 6 -5.18 -6.88 -9.82
CA GLY A 6 -6.34 -6.07 -9.45
C GLY A 6 -6.82 -6.24 -8.01
N SER A 7 -6.25 -7.18 -7.24
CA SER A 7 -6.58 -7.32 -5.82
C SER A 7 -6.27 -6.05 -5.04
N ASP A 8 -7.18 -5.68 -4.15
CA ASP A 8 -7.00 -4.60 -3.20
C ASP A 8 -5.95 -4.98 -2.14
N LEU A 9 -5.16 -3.98 -1.76
CA LEU A 9 -4.23 -4.03 -0.64
C LEU A 9 -4.71 -3.08 0.45
N THR A 10 -4.61 -3.53 1.70
CA THR A 10 -4.88 -2.66 2.85
C THR A 10 -3.65 -1.82 3.13
N ILE A 11 -3.85 -0.50 3.26
CA ILE A 11 -2.82 0.46 3.63
C ILE A 11 -2.98 0.78 5.12
N VAL A 12 -1.92 0.58 5.90
CA VAL A 12 -1.92 0.80 7.36
C VAL A 12 -0.82 1.81 7.71
N PRO A 13 -1.16 3.03 8.18
CA PRO A 13 -0.17 3.96 8.71
C PRO A 13 0.46 3.46 10.02
N GLU A 14 1.78 3.41 10.08
CA GLU A 14 2.57 3.07 11.28
C GLU A 14 3.24 4.35 11.82
N ARG A 15 2.45 5.23 12.44
CA ARG A 15 2.91 6.58 12.85
C ARG A 15 3.91 6.57 14.00
N ASP A 16 3.97 5.48 14.75
CA ASP A 16 4.91 5.20 15.83
C ASP A 16 6.17 4.47 15.35
N ASN A 17 6.33 4.27 14.03
CA ASN A 17 7.52 3.65 13.47
C ASN A 17 8.78 4.49 13.81
N PRO A 18 9.79 3.89 14.46
CA PRO A 18 10.94 4.63 14.98
C PRO A 18 11.88 5.16 13.89
N TYR A 19 11.74 4.69 12.65
CA TYR A 19 12.61 5.07 11.53
C TYR A 19 11.95 6.05 10.57
N ASP A 20 10.62 6.05 10.50
CA ASP A 20 9.83 6.82 9.53
C ASP A 20 8.39 7.03 10.02
N PRO A 21 8.04 8.24 10.55
CA PRO A 21 6.69 8.51 11.04
C PRO A 21 5.64 8.55 9.92
N GLU A 22 6.05 8.55 8.65
CA GLU A 22 5.16 8.51 7.48
C GLU A 22 5.06 7.09 6.87
N ALA A 23 5.59 6.08 7.57
CA ALA A 23 5.55 4.69 7.11
C ALA A 23 4.12 4.21 6.86
N LEU A 24 3.89 3.68 5.65
CA LEU A 24 2.64 3.06 5.23
C LEU A 24 2.88 1.60 4.90
N ALA A 25 2.40 0.70 5.75
CA ALA A 25 2.48 -0.73 5.52
C ALA A 25 1.40 -1.19 4.53
N LEU A 26 1.76 -2.11 3.64
CA LEU A 26 0.86 -2.73 2.68
C LEU A 26 0.58 -4.17 3.09
N TYR A 27 -0.69 -4.54 3.15
CA TYR A 27 -1.16 -5.85 3.54
C TYR A 27 -2.02 -6.47 2.44
N SER A 28 -1.88 -7.79 2.26
CA SER A 28 -2.87 -8.62 1.59
C SER A 28 -3.46 -9.58 2.60
N ASN A 29 -4.74 -9.39 2.93
CA ASN A 29 -5.37 -9.98 4.11
C ASN A 29 -4.51 -9.69 5.35
N ASP A 30 -4.13 -10.71 6.12
CA ASP A 30 -3.30 -10.56 7.32
C ASP A 30 -1.78 -10.57 7.04
N ASN A 31 -1.37 -10.69 5.78
CA ASN A 31 0.05 -10.80 5.41
C ASN A 31 0.62 -9.44 5.02
N LYS A 32 1.61 -8.96 5.78
CA LYS A 32 2.38 -7.76 5.45
C LYS A 32 3.28 -8.03 4.24
N LEU A 33 3.08 -7.27 3.17
CA LEU A 33 3.89 -7.36 1.95
C LEU A 33 5.12 -6.46 2.03
N GLY A 34 5.04 -5.36 2.79
CA GLY A 34 6.11 -4.39 2.94
C GLY A 34 5.59 -3.00 3.23
N PHE A 35 6.34 -2.00 2.78
CA PHE A 35 5.99 -0.58 2.94
C PHE A 35 5.95 0.13 1.59
N VAL A 36 5.15 1.20 1.51
CA VAL A 36 5.30 2.21 0.46
C VAL A 36 6.71 2.83 0.60
N PRO A 37 7.49 2.97 -0.49
CA PRO A 37 8.81 3.55 -0.43
C PRO A 37 8.80 4.97 0.17
N ARG A 38 9.79 5.27 1.02
CA ARG A 38 9.89 6.51 1.81
C ARG A 38 9.81 7.77 0.94
N GLU A 39 10.44 7.75 -0.23
CA GLU A 39 10.44 8.85 -1.19
C GLU A 39 9.06 9.18 -1.76
N SER A 40 8.05 8.33 -1.53
CA SER A 40 6.71 8.44 -2.10
C SER A 40 5.58 8.34 -1.08
N ASN A 41 5.87 8.13 0.22
CA ASN A 41 4.84 7.86 1.24
C ASN A 41 4.21 9.15 1.83
N SER A 42 4.92 10.29 1.80
CA SER A 42 4.53 11.50 2.54
C SER A 42 3.13 12.04 2.17
N LEU A 43 2.82 12.14 0.88
CA LEU A 43 1.50 12.59 0.41
C LEU A 43 0.38 11.69 0.95
N TRP A 44 0.55 10.37 0.81
CA TRP A 44 -0.43 9.39 1.24
C TRP A 44 -0.58 9.37 2.76
N SER A 45 0.53 9.43 3.49
CA SER A 45 0.53 9.50 4.95
C SER A 45 -0.25 10.71 5.44
N THR A 46 -0.04 11.87 4.81
CA THR A 46 -0.75 13.11 5.10
C THR A 46 -2.26 12.97 4.86
N LEU A 47 -2.67 12.44 3.70
CA LEU A 47 -4.10 12.22 3.40
C LEU A 47 -4.76 11.29 4.44
N LEU A 48 -4.09 10.19 4.79
CA LEU A 48 -4.57 9.25 5.80
C LEU A 48 -4.50 9.83 7.22
N PHE A 49 -3.65 10.82 7.49
CA PHE A 49 -3.61 11.54 8.76
C PHE A 49 -4.86 12.41 8.94
N TYR A 50 -5.26 13.13 7.91
CA TYR A 50 -6.38 14.06 7.94
C TYR A 50 -7.76 13.42 7.65
N GLY A 51 -7.86 12.10 7.64
CA GLY A 51 -9.16 11.41 7.55
C GLY A 51 -9.66 11.12 6.13
N HIS A 52 -8.79 11.18 5.13
CA HIS A 52 -9.15 10.92 3.73
C HIS A 52 -9.01 9.45 3.32
N GLN A 53 -9.21 8.49 4.24
CA GLN A 53 -8.99 7.07 3.94
C GLN A 53 -9.95 6.53 2.87
N ASN A 54 -11.17 7.08 2.80
CA ASN A 54 -12.22 6.63 1.88
C ASN A 54 -11.91 6.92 0.40
N ILE A 55 -10.95 7.79 0.11
CA ILE A 55 -10.55 8.13 -1.27
C ILE A 55 -9.20 7.53 -1.67
N VAL A 56 -8.51 6.82 -0.77
CA VAL A 56 -7.21 6.22 -1.05
C VAL A 56 -7.38 4.72 -1.22
N THR A 57 -6.94 4.19 -2.35
CA THR A 57 -6.92 2.74 -2.62
C THR A 57 -5.57 2.30 -3.15
N CYS A 58 -5.20 1.06 -2.87
CA CYS A 58 -4.01 0.44 -3.41
C CYS A 58 -4.37 -0.91 -4.05
N LYS A 59 -3.91 -1.13 -5.28
CA LYS A 59 -4.21 -2.35 -6.04
C LYS A 59 -2.96 -2.95 -6.63
N ILE A 60 -2.93 -4.27 -6.75
CA ILE A 60 -1.89 -4.99 -7.50
C ILE A 60 -2.06 -4.69 -9.00
N THR A 61 -1.06 -4.06 -9.60
CA THR A 61 -1.05 -3.67 -11.01
C THR A 61 -0.22 -4.59 -11.89
N GLN A 62 0.70 -5.35 -11.29
CA GLN A 62 1.50 -6.34 -12.00
C GLN A 62 1.93 -7.46 -11.06
N LEU A 63 1.95 -8.68 -11.59
CA LEU A 63 2.56 -9.85 -10.96
C LEU A 63 3.55 -10.46 -11.95
N SER A 64 4.72 -10.86 -11.48
CA SER A 64 5.71 -11.57 -12.29
C SER A 64 6.52 -12.52 -11.43
N ASP A 65 6.83 -13.70 -11.94
CA ASP A 65 7.80 -14.59 -11.32
C ASP A 65 9.22 -14.17 -11.73
N HIS A 66 10.14 -14.15 -10.77
CA HIS A 66 11.56 -14.00 -11.02
C HIS A 66 12.34 -14.99 -10.16
N HIS A 67 12.80 -16.07 -10.79
CA HIS A 67 13.56 -17.16 -10.15
C HIS A 67 12.83 -17.79 -8.94
N GLY A 68 11.52 -18.03 -9.05
CA GLY A 68 10.72 -18.62 -7.97
C GLY A 68 10.32 -17.63 -6.87
N HIS A 69 10.63 -16.34 -7.05
CA HIS A 69 10.10 -15.26 -6.23
C HIS A 69 9.00 -14.51 -6.97
N LEU A 70 7.85 -14.35 -6.32
CA LEU A 70 6.78 -13.54 -6.84
C LEU A 70 7.08 -12.06 -6.61
N LEU A 71 7.28 -11.32 -7.69
CA LEU A 71 7.38 -9.86 -7.68
C LEU A 71 5.99 -9.25 -7.87
N VAL A 72 5.68 -8.28 -7.03
CA VAL A 72 4.39 -7.58 -7.01
C VAL A 72 4.65 -6.11 -7.26
N LYS A 73 3.94 -5.52 -8.21
CA LYS A 73 3.81 -4.06 -8.29
C LYS A 73 2.42 -3.66 -7.83
N ALA A 74 2.37 -2.61 -7.03
CA ALA A 74 1.14 -2.01 -6.55
C ALA A 74 1.07 -0.55 -6.98
N GLY A 75 -0.13 -0.11 -7.36
CA GLY A 75 -0.43 1.29 -7.61
C GLY A 75 -1.23 1.86 -6.45
N LEU A 76 -0.90 3.06 -5.99
CA LEU A 76 -1.72 3.85 -5.09
C LEU A 76 -2.50 4.88 -5.91
N TYR A 77 -3.79 5.03 -5.61
CA TYR A 77 -4.72 5.86 -6.36
C TYR A 77 -5.54 6.71 -5.42
N VAL A 78 -5.89 7.91 -5.90
CA VAL A 78 -7.02 8.68 -5.38
C VAL A 78 -8.24 8.33 -6.23
N ILE A 79 -9.31 7.89 -5.58
CA ILE A 79 -10.60 7.63 -6.21
C ILE A 79 -11.60 8.73 -5.85
N ASP A 80 -12.64 8.85 -6.67
CA ASP A 80 -13.75 9.74 -6.38
C ASP A 80 -14.55 9.23 -5.16
N ALA A 81 -15.00 10.14 -4.31
CA ALA A 81 -15.80 9.84 -3.11
C ALA A 81 -17.31 9.73 -3.40
N ARG A 82 -17.72 9.88 -4.67
CA ARG A 82 -19.12 9.88 -5.14
C ARG A 82 -19.91 8.63 -4.79
#